data_AF-A0A7S0JFM0-F1
#
_entry.id   AF-A0A7S0JFM0-F1
#
_cell.length_a   1.000
_cell.length_b   1.000
_cell.length_c   1.000
_cell.angle_alpha   90.00
_cell.angle_beta   90.00
_cell.angle_gamma   90.00
#
_symmetry.space_group_name_H-M   'P 1'
#
loop_
_entity.id
_entity.type
_entity.pdbx_description
1 polymer ?
#
loop_
_entity_poly.entity_id
_entity_poly.type
_entity_poly.pdbx_seq_one_letter_code
_entity_poly.pdbx_strand_id
1 'polypeptide(L)'
;PTLLAAGMPVAVPRPSPLLHADMHNATLLVLLPSGLRTPTVQIEPAQAVSALLIAEAHVEAADGLVAHTRLEYALTKLSPPADGRVRLVLSFARDVHAEPPLRLSVHFFLALPAASLVERLGSHSATAAYLPAGAADPWHRDGAFFGWDAVKRERVTQERRVYMSGLSDEAGAAASVAIAVKQLGQPEDGEIGKLEEYVASTLYQGDNDDRASFLQGADDSVRLSMLFWDDEMNRAASPTGRAVTAAAPELAKICRRCWPTSCSWMDCWSKEHSLETWRAYNYPHVTTVYWALYRLGRYFTPALTRRRPWQWYLQRAHATAMALWKHGGDPWTKKAGNGIGTAQWGLMVGSVFELLLTDLWREGWSEAAAALQETVEKRMRVWMHMPFPYGSEFAWDSTGHEEIHTWMVRFGKLSEAKQTKDAVTAYVSASPHWAYCGSARRWGGFTINGDTP
;
A
#
# COMPACT_ATOMS: atom_id res chain seq x y z
N PRO A 1 -24.47 -2.91 -24.97
CA PRO A 1 -24.54 -1.57 -25.59
C PRO A 1 -23.60 -0.58 -24.89
N THR A 2 -22.76 0.16 -25.62
CA THR A 2 -21.84 1.16 -25.05
C THR A 2 -22.57 2.47 -24.69
N LEU A 3 -21.98 3.33 -23.84
CA LEU A 3 -22.54 4.66 -23.51
C LEU A 3 -22.77 5.51 -24.77
N LEU A 4 -21.82 5.48 -25.70
CA LEU A 4 -21.93 6.21 -26.97
C LEU A 4 -23.11 5.73 -27.81
N ALA A 5 -23.36 4.42 -27.89
CA ALA A 5 -24.51 3.87 -28.59
C ALA A 5 -25.86 4.26 -27.95
N ALA A 6 -25.85 4.61 -26.67
CA ALA A 6 -27.01 5.15 -25.95
C ALA A 6 -27.13 6.69 -26.07
N GLY A 7 -26.33 7.34 -26.92
CA GLY A 7 -26.33 8.80 -27.08
C GLY A 7 -25.72 9.55 -25.89
N MET A 8 -24.93 8.88 -25.05
CA MET A 8 -24.27 9.48 -23.89
C MET A 8 -22.79 9.78 -24.19
N PRO A 9 -22.30 11.00 -23.92
CA PRO A 9 -20.90 11.35 -24.09
C PRO A 9 -20.04 10.67 -23.02
N VAL A 10 -18.77 10.44 -23.35
CA VAL A 10 -17.78 9.84 -22.44
C VAL A 10 -16.63 10.81 -22.24
N ALA A 11 -16.22 11.03 -21.00
CA ALA A 11 -15.06 11.84 -20.66
C ALA A 11 -13.97 10.96 -20.06
N VAL A 12 -12.73 11.12 -20.53
CA VAL A 12 -11.57 10.35 -20.11
C VAL A 12 -10.42 11.32 -19.77
N PRO A 13 -10.19 11.59 -18.47
CA PRO A 13 -8.99 12.29 -18.00
C PRO A 13 -7.73 11.52 -18.38
N ARG A 14 -6.70 12.21 -18.88
CA ARG A 14 -5.40 11.61 -19.22
C ARG A 14 -4.23 12.43 -18.65
N PRO A 15 -3.20 11.78 -18.07
CA PRO A 15 -3.11 10.33 -17.85
C PRO A 15 -4.06 9.82 -16.75
N SER A 16 -4.53 10.70 -15.86
CA SER A 16 -5.49 10.37 -14.81
C SER A 16 -6.24 11.64 -14.34
N PRO A 17 -7.30 11.52 -13.53
CA PRO A 17 -7.94 12.67 -12.89
C PRO A 17 -7.14 13.28 -11.72
N LEU A 18 -5.89 12.86 -11.49
CA LEU A 18 -4.97 13.48 -10.53
C LEU A 18 -3.98 14.35 -11.30
N LEU A 19 -4.05 15.67 -11.09
CA LEU A 19 -3.21 16.65 -11.79
C LEU A 19 -2.16 17.20 -10.84
N HIS A 20 -0.93 16.68 -10.92
CA HIS A 20 0.19 17.27 -10.18
C HIS A 20 0.57 18.63 -10.75
N ALA A 21 0.99 19.57 -9.90
CA ALA A 21 1.34 20.94 -10.32
C ALA A 21 2.43 21.00 -11.41
N ASP A 22 3.32 20.02 -11.47
CA ASP A 22 4.41 19.83 -12.46
C ASP A 22 3.99 19.06 -13.74
N MET A 23 2.74 18.61 -13.85
CA MET A 23 2.24 17.92 -15.06
C MET A 23 1.92 18.89 -16.22
N HIS A 24 2.64 18.84 -17.33
CA HIS A 24 2.45 19.79 -18.45
C HIS A 24 1.61 19.27 -19.63
N ASN A 25 1.30 17.97 -19.65
CA ASN A 25 0.66 17.28 -20.77
C ASN A 25 -0.71 16.68 -20.41
N ALA A 26 -1.35 17.20 -19.36
CA ALA A 26 -2.67 16.75 -18.95
C ALA A 26 -3.73 17.10 -20.01
N THR A 27 -4.57 16.13 -20.35
CA THR A 27 -5.66 16.34 -21.31
C THR A 27 -6.96 15.73 -20.81
N LEU A 28 -8.08 16.28 -21.29
CA LEU A 28 -9.40 15.66 -21.18
C LEU A 28 -9.85 15.25 -22.58
N LEU A 29 -10.01 13.94 -22.77
CA LEU A 29 -10.61 13.38 -23.96
C LEU A 29 -12.13 13.31 -23.77
N VAL A 30 -12.90 13.87 -24.70
CA VAL A 30 -14.36 13.77 -24.72
C VAL A 30 -14.78 13.06 -26.01
N LEU A 31 -15.46 11.93 -25.87
CA LEU A 31 -16.09 11.21 -26.97
C LEU A 31 -17.55 11.66 -27.05
N LEU A 32 -17.89 12.30 -28.16
CA LEU A 32 -19.16 12.95 -28.40
C LEU A 32 -19.99 12.13 -29.41
N PRO A 33 -21.12 11.51 -29.01
CA PRO A 33 -21.99 10.81 -29.94
C PRO A 33 -22.72 11.77 -30.88
N SER A 34 -23.24 11.26 -31.98
CA SER A 34 -24.10 12.01 -32.91
C SER A 34 -25.31 12.63 -32.20
N GLY A 35 -25.69 13.85 -32.59
CA GLY A 35 -26.84 14.58 -32.02
C GLY A 35 -26.52 15.49 -30.81
N LEU A 36 -25.26 15.49 -30.36
CA LEU A 36 -24.74 16.44 -29.37
C LEU A 36 -23.73 17.38 -30.04
N ARG A 37 -23.72 18.64 -29.60
CA ARG A 37 -22.73 19.64 -30.02
C ARG A 37 -21.57 19.71 -29.04
N THR A 38 -20.46 20.29 -29.49
CA THR A 38 -19.28 20.59 -28.67
C THR A 38 -19.71 21.29 -27.36
N PRO A 39 -19.29 20.78 -26.19
CA PRO A 39 -19.78 21.29 -24.92
C PRO A 39 -19.17 22.64 -24.58
N THR A 40 -19.93 23.44 -23.83
CA THR A 40 -19.33 24.49 -23.00
C THR A 40 -18.73 23.87 -21.74
N VAL A 41 -17.61 24.40 -21.28
CA VAL A 41 -16.87 23.89 -20.10
C VAL A 41 -16.95 24.92 -18.98
N GLN A 42 -17.54 24.53 -17.86
CA GLN A 42 -17.54 25.32 -16.62
C GLN A 42 -16.58 24.67 -15.63
N ILE A 43 -15.76 25.48 -14.94
CA ILE A 43 -14.72 25.01 -14.03
C ILE A 43 -14.95 25.60 -12.64
N GLU A 44 -14.88 24.76 -11.62
CA GLU A 44 -15.03 25.15 -10.22
C GLU A 44 -13.89 24.56 -9.37
N PRO A 45 -13.10 25.39 -8.66
CA PRO A 45 -13.12 26.85 -8.71
C PRO A 45 -12.57 27.38 -10.06
N ALA A 46 -13.12 28.52 -10.53
CA ALA A 46 -12.86 29.05 -11.88
C ALA A 46 -11.38 29.34 -12.19
N GLN A 47 -10.56 29.56 -11.15
CA GLN A 47 -9.14 29.86 -11.27
C GLN A 47 -8.22 28.66 -11.03
N ALA A 48 -8.75 27.42 -11.00
CA ALA A 48 -7.92 26.25 -10.74
C ALA A 48 -7.18 25.75 -11.99
N VAL A 49 -7.91 25.64 -13.11
CA VAL A 49 -7.46 25.04 -14.36
C VAL A 49 -8.13 25.76 -15.52
N SER A 50 -7.46 25.87 -16.66
CA SER A 50 -8.08 26.19 -17.95
C SER A 50 -8.18 24.94 -18.82
N ALA A 51 -9.27 24.84 -19.58
CA ALA A 51 -9.51 23.76 -20.54
C ALA A 51 -9.63 24.35 -21.95
N LEU A 52 -8.61 24.16 -22.77
CA LEU A 52 -8.55 24.67 -24.15
C LEU A 52 -8.75 23.52 -25.13
N LEU A 53 -9.72 23.63 -26.04
CA LEU A 53 -9.88 22.65 -27.13
C LEU A 53 -8.67 22.76 -28.07
N ILE A 54 -7.91 21.68 -28.21
CA ILE A 54 -6.69 21.61 -29.02
C ILE A 54 -6.80 20.70 -30.24
N ALA A 55 -7.76 19.77 -30.25
CA ALA A 55 -8.03 18.91 -31.41
C ALA A 55 -9.49 18.46 -31.44
N GLU A 56 -10.00 18.32 -32.66
CA GLU A 56 -11.30 17.74 -32.98
C GLU A 56 -11.14 16.80 -34.17
N ALA A 57 -11.66 15.58 -34.06
CA ALA A 57 -11.60 14.60 -35.14
C ALA A 57 -12.88 13.75 -35.18
N HIS A 58 -13.45 13.57 -36.37
CA HIS A 58 -14.54 12.63 -36.57
C HIS A 58 -13.99 11.21 -36.67
N VAL A 59 -14.63 10.27 -35.98
CA VAL A 59 -14.29 8.84 -35.99
C VAL A 59 -15.47 8.09 -36.57
N GLU A 60 -15.24 7.49 -37.73
CA GLU A 60 -16.20 6.60 -38.39
C GLU A 60 -16.47 5.35 -37.53
N ALA A 61 -17.64 4.74 -37.73
CA ALA A 61 -17.99 3.51 -37.04
C ALA A 61 -17.05 2.34 -37.44
N ALA A 62 -16.55 1.61 -36.45
CA ALA A 62 -15.72 0.42 -36.64
C ALA A 62 -15.87 -0.54 -35.45
N ASP A 63 -15.84 -1.86 -35.71
CA ASP A 63 -15.74 -2.94 -34.71
C ASP A 63 -16.60 -2.75 -33.44
N GLY A 64 -17.91 -2.58 -33.60
CA GLY A 64 -18.85 -2.48 -32.47
C GLY A 64 -18.85 -1.14 -31.73
N LEU A 65 -18.11 -0.14 -32.21
CA LEU A 65 -18.18 1.26 -31.79
C LEU A 65 -19.02 2.08 -32.78
N VAL A 66 -19.85 2.97 -32.23
CA VAL A 66 -20.63 3.92 -33.04
C VAL A 66 -19.75 5.09 -33.49
N ALA A 67 -20.11 5.71 -34.62
CA ALA A 67 -19.47 6.94 -35.07
C ALA A 67 -19.59 8.02 -33.99
N HIS A 68 -18.52 8.78 -33.79
CA HIS A 68 -18.45 9.81 -32.75
C HIS A 68 -17.40 10.87 -33.10
N THR A 69 -17.50 12.03 -32.48
CA THR A 69 -16.47 13.07 -32.56
C THR A 69 -15.57 12.99 -31.33
N ARG A 70 -14.27 12.97 -31.55
CA ARG A 70 -13.25 13.05 -30.51
C ARG A 70 -12.85 14.51 -30.31
N LEU A 71 -13.07 15.02 -29.10
CA LEU A 71 -12.62 16.35 -28.67
C LEU A 71 -11.49 16.18 -27.65
N GLU A 72 -10.42 16.94 -27.81
CA GLU A 72 -9.28 16.91 -26.91
C GLU A 72 -9.03 18.29 -26.30
N TYR A 73 -9.15 18.38 -24.99
CA TYR A 73 -8.89 19.61 -24.25
C TYR A 73 -7.54 19.52 -23.53
N ALA A 74 -6.65 20.49 -23.78
CA ALA A 74 -5.47 20.69 -22.95
C ALA A 74 -5.88 21.28 -21.61
N LEU A 75 -5.41 20.67 -20.51
CA LEU A 75 -5.68 21.12 -19.15
C LEU A 75 -4.44 21.84 -18.61
N THR A 76 -4.52 23.16 -18.48
CA THR A 76 -3.42 23.97 -17.94
C THR A 76 -3.77 24.46 -16.55
N LYS A 77 -2.93 24.15 -15.56
CA LYS A 77 -3.12 24.64 -14.19
C LYS A 77 -2.79 26.12 -14.14
N LEU A 78 -3.63 26.92 -13.47
CA LEU A 78 -3.42 28.35 -13.35
C LEU A 78 -2.57 28.64 -12.10
N SER A 79 -1.72 29.67 -12.18
CA SER A 79 -0.79 30.02 -11.11
C SER A 79 -1.34 31.09 -10.16
N PRO A 80 -1.07 30.99 -8.84
CA PRO A 80 -0.48 29.84 -8.17
C PRO A 80 -1.50 28.69 -8.05
N PRO A 81 -1.15 27.44 -8.39
CA PRO A 81 -2.08 26.33 -8.23
C PRO A 81 -2.30 26.06 -6.74
N ALA A 82 -3.54 26.25 -6.27
CA ALA A 82 -3.94 25.70 -4.98
C ALA A 82 -4.21 24.20 -5.13
N ASP A 83 -3.72 23.38 -4.22
CA ASP A 83 -4.08 21.97 -4.14
C ASP A 83 -5.55 21.83 -3.73
N GLY A 84 -6.25 20.87 -4.30
CA GLY A 84 -7.65 20.66 -3.98
C GLY A 84 -8.51 20.11 -5.11
N ARG A 85 -9.81 20.04 -4.84
CA ARG A 85 -10.80 19.45 -5.74
C ARG A 85 -11.17 20.45 -6.84
N VAL A 86 -11.21 19.96 -8.08
CA VAL A 86 -11.67 20.73 -9.24
C VAL A 86 -12.78 19.96 -9.94
N ARG A 87 -13.86 20.65 -10.28
CA ARG A 87 -14.97 20.10 -11.04
C ARG A 87 -15.09 20.79 -12.39
N LEU A 88 -15.09 20.01 -13.45
CA LEU A 88 -15.45 20.44 -14.80
C LEU A 88 -16.89 19.99 -15.07
N VAL A 89 -17.77 20.91 -15.44
CA VAL A 89 -19.13 20.61 -15.91
C VAL A 89 -19.17 20.88 -17.41
N LEU A 90 -19.28 19.81 -18.20
CA LEU A 90 -19.45 19.85 -19.64
C LEU A 90 -20.95 19.93 -19.95
N SER A 91 -21.42 21.00 -20.58
CA SER A 91 -22.81 21.16 -20.99
C SER A 91 -22.95 21.02 -22.50
N PHE A 92 -23.62 19.95 -22.94
CA PHE A 92 -23.83 19.61 -24.34
C PHE A 92 -25.21 20.09 -24.79
N ALA A 93 -25.24 20.95 -25.80
CA ALA A 93 -26.49 21.28 -26.49
C ALA A 93 -26.95 20.06 -27.31
N ARG A 94 -28.27 19.82 -27.32
CA ARG A 94 -28.92 18.77 -28.12
C ARG A 94 -29.46 19.38 -29.41
N ASP A 95 -29.42 18.63 -30.51
CA ASP A 95 -29.95 19.10 -31.79
C ASP A 95 -31.49 19.15 -31.84
N VAL A 96 -32.17 18.45 -30.91
CA VAL A 96 -33.62 18.54 -30.74
C VAL A 96 -33.96 19.79 -29.94
N HIS A 97 -34.62 20.75 -30.58
CA HIS A 97 -35.13 21.95 -29.92
C HIS A 97 -36.12 21.59 -28.80
N ALA A 98 -35.97 22.21 -27.62
CA ALA A 98 -36.76 22.09 -26.38
C ALA A 98 -36.26 21.12 -25.29
N GLU A 99 -35.17 20.38 -25.49
CA GLU A 99 -34.58 19.59 -24.40
C GLU A 99 -33.52 20.37 -23.59
N PRO A 100 -33.46 20.19 -22.25
CA PRO A 100 -32.39 20.78 -21.45
C PRO A 100 -31.03 20.21 -21.88
N PRO A 101 -29.94 21.01 -21.77
CA PRO A 101 -28.61 20.53 -22.13
C PRO A 101 -28.22 19.34 -21.26
N LEU A 102 -27.63 18.32 -21.88
CA LEU A 102 -27.05 17.20 -21.14
C LEU A 102 -25.80 17.70 -20.41
N ARG A 103 -25.64 17.33 -19.14
CA ARG A 103 -24.48 17.73 -18.34
C ARG A 103 -23.68 16.52 -17.87
N LEU A 104 -22.36 16.59 -18.04
CA LEU A 104 -21.40 15.62 -17.52
C LEU A 104 -20.44 16.31 -16.56
N SER A 105 -20.28 15.75 -15.35
CA SER A 105 -19.29 16.23 -14.39
C SER A 105 -18.02 15.37 -14.44
N VAL A 106 -16.88 16.03 -14.51
CA VAL A 106 -15.55 15.43 -14.40
C VAL A 106 -14.88 16.01 -13.17
N HIS A 107 -14.35 15.16 -12.30
CA HIS A 107 -13.75 15.59 -11.03
C HIS A 107 -12.26 15.30 -11.03
N PHE A 108 -11.46 16.35 -10.88
CA PHE A 108 -10.03 16.29 -10.73
C PHE A 108 -9.61 16.60 -9.30
N PHE A 109 -8.40 16.20 -8.94
CA PHE A 109 -7.69 16.70 -7.76
C PHE A 109 -6.37 17.33 -8.22
N LEU A 110 -6.17 18.61 -7.91
CA LEU A 110 -4.89 19.28 -8.07
C LEU A 110 -4.00 18.89 -6.90
N ALA A 111 -2.88 18.27 -7.20
CA ALA A 111 -1.89 17.87 -6.22
C ALA A 111 -0.64 18.73 -6.34
N LEU A 112 0.14 18.80 -5.26
CA LEU A 112 1.50 19.36 -5.28
C LEU A 112 2.38 18.58 -6.29
N PRO A 113 3.54 19.14 -6.69
CA PRO A 113 4.52 18.41 -7.49
C PRO A 113 4.80 17.03 -6.87
N ALA A 114 4.94 16.01 -7.71
CA ALA A 114 5.06 14.64 -7.23
C ALA A 114 6.25 14.47 -6.27
N ALA A 115 7.41 15.06 -6.61
CA ALA A 115 8.60 15.07 -5.76
C ALA A 115 8.34 15.74 -4.40
N SER A 116 7.61 16.85 -4.36
CA SER A 116 7.29 17.53 -3.09
C SER A 116 6.37 16.70 -2.19
N LEU A 117 5.49 15.87 -2.74
CA LEU A 117 4.67 14.94 -1.95
C LEU A 117 5.52 13.83 -1.33
N VAL A 118 6.45 13.28 -2.11
CA VAL A 118 7.39 12.24 -1.69
C VAL A 118 8.34 12.76 -0.60
N GLU A 119 8.84 13.99 -0.76
CA GLU A 119 9.63 14.70 0.25
C GLU A 119 8.85 14.92 1.55
N ARG A 120 7.60 15.40 1.46
CA ARG A 120 6.74 15.62 2.63
C ARG A 120 6.42 14.32 3.37
N LEU A 121 6.23 13.21 2.65
CA LEU A 121 6.07 11.90 3.26
C LEU A 121 7.31 11.52 4.07
N GLY A 122 8.50 11.59 3.48
CA GLY A 122 9.76 11.28 4.18
C GLY A 122 9.97 12.16 5.42
N SER A 123 9.82 13.47 5.25
CA SER A 123 9.96 14.44 6.34
C SER A 123 8.96 14.17 7.48
N HIS A 124 7.69 13.96 7.16
CA HIS A 124 6.68 13.64 8.17
C HIS A 124 6.98 12.31 8.87
N SER A 125 7.31 11.27 8.12
CA SER A 125 7.65 9.95 8.68
C SER A 125 8.84 10.03 9.63
N ALA A 126 9.89 10.77 9.28
CA ALA A 126 11.09 10.86 10.10
C ALA A 126 10.99 11.87 11.26
N THR A 127 10.10 12.87 11.21
CA THR A 127 10.02 13.91 12.25
C THR A 127 8.84 13.72 13.18
N ALA A 128 7.66 13.48 12.63
CA ALA A 128 6.41 13.37 13.37
C ALA A 128 6.09 11.91 13.71
N ALA A 129 6.19 11.01 12.72
CA ALA A 129 5.76 9.63 12.88
C ALA A 129 6.81 8.71 13.53
N TYR A 130 8.06 9.18 13.64
CA TYR A 130 9.17 8.45 14.26
C TYR A 130 9.12 8.55 15.79
N LEU A 131 9.21 7.42 16.49
CA LEU A 131 9.49 7.37 17.92
C LEU A 131 11.01 7.29 18.11
N PRO A 132 11.69 8.30 18.69
CA PRO A 132 13.14 8.26 18.84
C PRO A 132 13.65 7.04 19.61
N ALA A 133 14.79 6.48 19.20
CA ALA A 133 15.46 5.42 19.95
C ALA A 133 15.78 5.89 21.37
N GLY A 134 15.62 4.99 22.35
CA GLY A 134 15.72 5.28 23.77
C GLY A 134 14.48 5.93 24.40
N ALA A 135 13.42 6.22 23.63
CA ALA A 135 12.15 6.64 24.21
C ALA A 135 11.55 5.53 25.09
N ALA A 136 10.96 5.91 26.21
CA ALA A 136 10.32 4.94 27.09
C ALA A 136 9.06 4.35 26.42
N ASP A 137 9.12 3.07 26.05
CA ASP A 137 8.00 2.31 25.53
C ASP A 137 7.99 0.91 26.16
N PRO A 138 6.92 0.50 26.87
CA PRO A 138 6.85 -0.81 27.52
C PRO A 138 6.92 -2.02 26.57
N TRP A 139 6.80 -1.79 25.26
CA TRP A 139 6.83 -2.81 24.22
C TRP A 139 8.08 -2.71 23.33
N HIS A 140 9.08 -1.91 23.71
CA HIS A 140 10.38 -1.79 23.03
C HIS A 140 10.27 -1.38 21.55
N ARG A 141 9.37 -0.44 21.25
CA ARG A 141 9.12 0.07 19.89
C ARG A 141 9.84 1.39 19.60
N ASP A 142 10.80 1.79 20.43
CA ASP A 142 11.62 2.97 20.20
C ASP A 142 12.55 2.79 18.99
N GLY A 143 12.76 3.86 18.24
CA GLY A 143 13.43 3.82 16.94
C GLY A 143 12.54 3.34 15.79
N ALA A 144 11.22 3.28 15.97
CA ALA A 144 10.28 2.84 14.94
C ALA A 144 9.40 3.94 14.34
N PHE A 145 8.79 3.63 13.21
CA PHE A 145 7.84 4.49 12.50
C PHE A 145 6.42 4.03 12.77
N PHE A 146 5.55 4.96 13.17
CA PHE A 146 4.16 4.68 13.52
C PHE A 146 3.19 5.27 12.48
N GLY A 147 1.95 4.77 12.48
CA GLY A 147 0.84 5.48 11.87
C GLY A 147 0.59 6.84 12.54
N TRP A 148 -0.20 7.69 11.88
CA TRP A 148 -0.48 9.05 12.35
C TRP A 148 -1.98 9.30 12.50
N ASP A 149 -2.39 9.74 13.68
CA ASP A 149 -3.74 10.25 13.92
C ASP A 149 -3.78 11.71 13.46
N ALA A 150 -4.40 11.96 12.30
CA ALA A 150 -4.46 13.30 11.72
C ALA A 150 -5.34 14.27 12.52
N VAL A 151 -6.29 13.77 13.31
CA VAL A 151 -7.20 14.58 14.13
C VAL A 151 -6.49 15.02 15.40
N LYS A 152 -5.87 14.08 16.12
CA LYS A 152 -5.12 14.35 17.35
C LYS A 152 -3.73 14.91 17.08
N ARG A 153 -3.22 14.74 15.86
CA ARG A 153 -1.87 15.12 15.43
C ARG A 153 -0.79 14.44 16.29
N GLU A 154 -0.92 13.14 16.43
CA GLU A 154 0.02 12.32 17.21
C GLU A 154 0.29 10.96 16.54
N ARG A 155 1.39 10.32 16.98
CA ARG A 155 1.71 8.95 16.60
C ARG A 155 0.67 8.00 17.18
N VAL A 156 0.17 7.07 16.37
CA VAL A 156 -0.71 5.98 16.82
C VAL A 156 0.14 4.95 17.55
N THR A 157 0.49 5.24 18.80
CA THR A 157 1.32 4.38 19.67
C THR A 157 0.49 3.41 20.50
N GLN A 158 -0.83 3.60 20.53
CA GLN A 158 -1.79 2.78 21.25
C GLN A 158 -3.06 2.58 20.41
N GLU A 159 -3.45 1.31 20.25
CA GLU A 159 -4.67 0.89 19.60
C GLU A 159 -5.05 -0.49 20.18
N ARG A 160 -6.32 -0.68 20.59
CA ARG A 160 -6.91 -1.99 20.93
C ARG A 160 -6.66 -3.06 19.86
N ARG A 161 -6.78 -2.76 18.57
CA ARG A 161 -6.34 -3.52 17.40
C ARG A 161 -4.83 -3.49 17.36
N VAL A 162 -4.21 -4.25 18.26
CA VAL A 162 -2.82 -4.02 18.67
C VAL A 162 -1.83 -4.08 17.51
N TYR A 163 -2.13 -4.85 16.46
CA TYR A 163 -1.35 -4.90 15.22
C TYR A 163 -1.14 -3.51 14.57
N MET A 164 -2.12 -2.60 14.64
CA MET A 164 -2.00 -1.24 14.08
C MET A 164 -0.88 -0.43 14.72
N SER A 165 -0.69 -0.56 16.03
CA SER A 165 0.42 0.06 16.78
C SER A 165 1.58 -0.91 17.00
N GLY A 166 1.47 -2.12 16.48
CA GLY A 166 2.37 -3.24 16.71
C GLY A 166 3.51 -3.34 15.70
N LEU A 167 3.63 -2.38 14.78
CA LEU A 167 4.69 -2.33 13.74
C LEU A 167 4.70 -3.51 12.76
N SER A 168 3.68 -4.36 12.83
CA SER A 168 3.49 -5.55 12.00
C SER A 168 2.10 -5.50 11.41
N ASP A 169 1.77 -6.49 10.59
CA ASP A 169 0.54 -6.47 9.81
C ASP A 169 0.52 -5.28 8.81
N GLU A 170 -0.46 -5.19 7.91
CA GLU A 170 -0.46 -4.16 6.89
C GLU A 170 -0.57 -2.75 7.46
N ALA A 171 -1.30 -2.59 8.56
CA ALA A 171 -1.53 -1.31 9.19
C ALA A 171 -0.30 -0.83 9.97
N GLY A 172 0.31 -1.71 10.76
CA GLY A 172 1.47 -1.37 11.57
C GLY A 172 2.75 -1.24 10.73
N ALA A 173 2.92 -2.05 9.68
CA ALA A 173 4.11 -2.03 8.85
C ALA A 173 4.10 -0.94 7.77
N ALA A 174 2.94 -0.35 7.44
CA ALA A 174 2.82 0.62 6.36
C ALA A 174 3.79 1.81 6.49
N ALA A 175 4.00 2.32 7.71
CA ALA A 175 4.87 3.46 7.96
C ALA A 175 6.35 3.18 7.64
N SER A 176 6.88 2.02 8.07
CA SER A 176 8.26 1.63 7.81
C SER A 176 8.49 1.27 6.34
N VAL A 177 7.53 0.60 5.70
CA VAL A 177 7.58 0.30 4.26
C VAL A 177 7.55 1.59 3.43
N ALA A 178 6.66 2.53 3.76
CA ALA A 178 6.52 3.79 3.03
C ALA A 178 7.81 4.60 3.05
N ILE A 179 8.42 4.80 4.23
CA ILE A 179 9.69 5.53 4.31
C ILE A 179 10.83 4.75 3.64
N ALA A 180 10.89 3.42 3.75
CA ALA A 180 11.92 2.61 3.08
C ALA A 180 11.87 2.75 1.55
N VAL A 181 10.70 2.56 0.94
CA VAL A 181 10.54 2.60 -0.52
C VAL A 181 10.73 4.02 -1.06
N LYS A 182 10.30 5.05 -0.32
CA LYS A 182 10.50 6.46 -0.68
C LYS A 182 11.97 6.75 -0.98
N GLN A 183 12.90 6.18 -0.21
CA GLN A 183 14.34 6.42 -0.39
C GLN A 183 14.89 5.92 -1.72
N LEU A 184 14.23 4.96 -2.37
CA LEU A 184 14.66 4.47 -3.68
C LEU A 184 14.46 5.51 -4.80
N GLY A 185 13.50 6.41 -4.64
CA GLY A 185 13.22 7.48 -5.59
C GLY A 185 13.82 8.83 -5.18
N GLN A 186 13.82 9.15 -3.89
CA GLN A 186 14.29 10.42 -3.36
C GLN A 186 15.01 10.21 -2.01
N PRO A 187 16.26 9.73 -2.03
CA PRO A 187 17.01 9.43 -0.80
C PRO A 187 17.28 10.70 0.01
N GLU A 188 17.28 10.56 1.35
CA GLU A 188 17.68 11.60 2.29
C GLU A 188 18.47 10.95 3.45
N ASP A 189 19.65 11.49 3.76
CA ASP A 189 20.63 10.87 4.67
C ASP A 189 20.10 10.67 6.09
N GLY A 190 19.43 11.67 6.66
CA GLY A 190 18.90 11.61 8.03
C GLY A 190 17.77 10.58 8.18
N GLU A 191 16.89 10.52 7.19
CA GLU A 191 15.82 9.52 7.09
C GLU A 191 16.38 8.09 6.90
N ILE A 192 17.41 7.90 6.05
CA ILE A 192 18.10 6.61 5.91
C ILE A 192 18.74 6.18 7.23
N GLY A 193 19.37 7.11 7.94
CA GLY A 193 19.95 6.83 9.27
C GLY A 193 18.93 6.32 10.28
N LYS A 194 17.69 6.83 10.24
CA LYS A 194 16.57 6.34 11.07
C LYS A 194 16.02 4.99 10.62
N LEU A 195 16.06 4.68 9.33
CA LEU A 195 15.75 3.34 8.83
C LEU A 195 16.78 2.32 9.33
N GLU A 196 18.08 2.66 9.30
CA GLU A 196 19.11 1.80 9.87
C GLU A 196 19.00 1.69 11.40
N GLU A 197 18.54 2.74 12.08
CA GLU A 197 18.21 2.71 13.51
C GLU A 197 17.05 1.77 13.81
N TYR A 198 15.93 1.90 13.09
CA TYR A 198 14.79 0.99 13.18
C TYR A 198 15.20 -0.47 13.02
N VAL A 199 16.06 -0.75 12.03
CA VAL A 199 16.58 -2.11 11.83
C VAL A 199 17.27 -2.64 13.09
N ALA A 200 18.08 -1.79 13.73
CA ALA A 200 18.94 -2.16 14.85
C ALA A 200 18.23 -2.15 16.22
N SER A 201 17.27 -1.25 16.44
CA SER A 201 16.62 -1.08 17.75
C SER A 201 15.34 -1.90 17.89
N THR A 202 14.57 -2.07 16.81
CA THR A 202 13.21 -2.63 16.90
C THR A 202 12.98 -3.81 15.96
N LEU A 203 13.53 -3.75 14.74
CA LEU A 203 13.19 -4.74 13.72
C LEU A 203 13.86 -6.07 14.02
N TYR A 204 15.20 -6.13 14.09
CA TYR A 204 15.93 -7.39 14.08
C TYR A 204 16.58 -7.72 15.42
N GLN A 205 16.25 -8.88 15.96
CA GLN A 205 16.81 -9.39 17.22
C GLN A 205 18.33 -9.54 17.18
N GLY A 206 18.91 -10.05 16.08
CA GLY A 206 20.32 -10.42 16.04
C GLY A 206 20.68 -11.40 17.15
N ASP A 207 21.75 -11.08 17.89
CA ASP A 207 22.26 -11.91 19.01
C ASP A 207 21.62 -11.56 20.36
N ASN A 208 20.56 -10.73 20.39
CA ASN A 208 19.89 -10.38 21.63
C ASN A 208 19.04 -11.56 22.15
N ASP A 209 19.08 -11.85 23.45
CA ASP A 209 18.36 -12.98 24.04
C ASP A 209 16.85 -12.71 24.25
N ASP A 210 16.41 -11.45 24.19
CA ASP A 210 15.00 -11.09 24.37
C ASP A 210 14.24 -10.96 23.05
N ARG A 211 13.72 -12.10 22.56
CA ARG A 211 12.86 -12.16 21.36
C ARG A 211 11.66 -11.19 21.43
N ALA A 212 11.12 -10.93 22.62
CA ALA A 212 9.90 -10.13 22.77
C ALA A 212 10.13 -8.63 22.59
N SER A 213 11.39 -8.18 22.59
CA SER A 213 11.77 -6.79 22.31
C SER A 213 11.92 -6.48 20.82
N PHE A 214 11.77 -7.47 19.92
CA PHE A 214 11.98 -7.27 18.48
C PHE A 214 10.80 -7.77 17.64
N LEU A 215 10.65 -7.17 16.46
CA LEU A 215 9.62 -7.57 15.50
C LEU A 215 9.99 -8.88 14.80
N GLN A 216 11.24 -8.97 14.32
CA GLN A 216 11.83 -10.12 13.66
C GLN A 216 12.81 -10.84 14.59
N GLY A 217 12.66 -12.16 14.69
CA GLY A 217 13.52 -13.01 15.50
C GLY A 217 14.88 -13.31 14.85
N ALA A 218 15.79 -13.87 15.65
CA ALA A 218 17.10 -14.33 15.18
C ALA A 218 17.00 -15.44 14.11
N ASP A 219 15.88 -16.19 14.11
CA ASP A 219 15.52 -17.19 13.10
C ASP A 219 14.78 -16.62 11.89
N ASP A 220 14.80 -15.29 11.74
CA ASP A 220 14.18 -14.50 10.67
C ASP A 220 12.64 -14.51 10.66
N SER A 221 12.01 -15.13 11.65
CA SER A 221 10.54 -15.16 11.81
C SER A 221 9.98 -13.78 12.18
N VAL A 222 8.87 -13.39 11.55
CA VAL A 222 8.20 -12.09 11.79
C VAL A 222 6.93 -12.31 12.60
N ARG A 223 6.84 -11.66 13.77
CA ARG A 223 5.71 -11.85 14.70
C ARG A 223 4.46 -11.04 14.30
N LEU A 224 3.31 -11.37 14.86
CA LEU A 224 2.03 -10.70 14.57
C LEU A 224 1.95 -9.25 15.07
N SER A 225 2.56 -8.91 16.20
CA SER A 225 2.51 -7.54 16.74
C SER A 225 3.54 -7.33 17.84
N MET A 226 4.21 -6.18 17.86
CA MET A 226 5.03 -5.71 18.99
C MET A 226 4.17 -5.31 20.20
N LEU A 227 3.00 -4.72 19.95
CA LEU A 227 2.06 -4.32 20.99
C LEU A 227 1.20 -5.52 21.41
N PHE A 228 1.04 -5.73 22.72
CA PHE A 228 0.23 -6.81 23.29
C PHE A 228 -0.30 -6.42 24.68
N TRP A 229 -1.19 -7.25 25.22
CA TRP A 229 -1.70 -7.14 26.58
C TRP A 229 -1.53 -8.47 27.33
N ASP A 230 -1.30 -8.43 28.64
CA ASP A 230 -1.19 -9.61 29.49
C ASP A 230 -1.70 -9.35 30.92
N ASP A 231 -1.68 -10.39 31.77
CA ASP A 231 -2.15 -10.31 33.15
C ASP A 231 -1.33 -9.36 34.02
N GLU A 232 -0.03 -9.19 33.74
CA GLU A 232 0.81 -8.27 34.50
C GLU A 232 0.47 -6.81 34.18
N MET A 233 0.28 -6.50 32.90
CA MET A 233 -0.23 -5.22 32.39
C MET A 233 -1.65 -4.92 32.89
N ASN A 234 -2.49 -5.96 32.98
CA ASN A 234 -3.87 -5.85 33.46
C ASN A 234 -3.94 -5.42 34.93
N ARG A 235 -3.00 -5.89 35.77
CA ARG A 235 -2.89 -5.50 37.19
C ARG A 235 -2.40 -4.07 37.33
N ALA A 236 -3.33 -3.09 37.39
CA ALA A 236 -3.01 -1.66 37.46
C ALA A 236 -2.01 -1.25 38.57
N ALA A 237 -1.95 -2.01 39.67
CA ALA A 237 -1.04 -1.78 40.79
C ALA A 237 0.36 -2.42 40.62
N SER A 238 0.59 -3.24 39.58
CA SER A 238 1.93 -3.77 39.28
C SER A 238 2.84 -2.67 38.70
N PRO A 239 4.18 -2.79 38.77
CA PRO A 239 5.08 -1.87 38.09
C PRO A 239 4.80 -1.77 36.58
N THR A 240 4.63 -2.92 35.91
CA THR A 240 4.30 -3.01 34.49
C THR A 240 2.94 -2.41 34.18
N GLY A 241 1.93 -2.69 35.01
CA GLY A 241 0.58 -2.14 34.92
C GLY A 241 0.56 -0.62 35.03
N ARG A 242 1.38 -0.03 35.91
CA ARG A 242 1.56 1.43 35.98
C ARG A 242 2.24 1.98 34.73
N ALA A 243 3.32 1.33 34.26
CA ALA A 243 4.06 1.76 33.08
C ALA A 243 3.17 1.77 31.82
N VAL A 244 2.41 0.70 31.57
CA VAL A 244 1.51 0.65 30.41
C VAL A 244 0.32 1.60 30.54
N THR A 245 -0.19 1.87 31.75
CA THR A 245 -1.25 2.88 31.94
C THR A 245 -0.75 4.27 31.60
N ALA A 246 0.50 4.58 31.97
CA ALA A 246 1.11 5.87 31.67
C ALA A 246 1.42 6.02 30.17
N ALA A 247 1.92 4.96 29.53
CA ALA A 247 2.28 4.98 28.11
C ALA A 247 1.05 4.91 27.18
N ALA A 248 0.03 4.14 27.54
CA ALA A 248 -1.13 3.84 26.70
C ALA A 248 -2.44 3.81 27.50
N PRO A 249 -2.91 4.96 28.02
CA PRO A 249 -4.09 5.03 28.89
C PRO A 249 -5.39 4.54 28.24
N GLU A 250 -5.61 4.82 26.94
CA GLU A 250 -6.83 4.40 26.25
C GLU A 250 -6.82 2.89 25.97
N LEU A 251 -5.66 2.35 25.58
CA LEU A 251 -5.48 0.90 25.47
C LEU A 251 -5.74 0.22 26.82
N ALA A 252 -5.13 0.72 27.90
CA ALA A 252 -5.27 0.14 29.23
C ALA A 252 -6.72 0.15 29.71
N LYS A 253 -7.46 1.23 29.45
CA LYS A 253 -8.90 1.34 29.74
C LYS A 253 -9.72 0.31 28.98
N ILE A 254 -9.47 0.14 27.69
CA ILE A 254 -10.22 -0.81 26.83
C ILE A 254 -9.88 -2.25 27.22
N CYS A 255 -8.60 -2.58 27.31
CA CYS A 255 -8.16 -3.95 27.58
C CYS A 255 -8.56 -4.40 28.99
N ARG A 256 -8.45 -3.56 30.02
CA ARG A 256 -8.93 -3.92 31.38
C ARG A 256 -10.43 -4.22 31.45
N ARG A 257 -11.21 -3.63 30.54
CA ARG A 257 -12.65 -3.86 30.48
C ARG A 257 -12.98 -5.21 29.83
N CYS A 258 -12.27 -5.62 28.78
CA CYS A 258 -12.56 -6.87 28.06
C CYS A 258 -11.75 -8.09 28.52
N TRP A 259 -10.53 -7.87 29.03
CA TRP A 259 -9.60 -8.94 29.41
C TRP A 259 -10.16 -9.94 30.43
N PRO A 260 -10.93 -9.55 31.46
CA PRO A 260 -11.49 -10.49 32.42
C PRO A 260 -12.60 -11.40 31.87
N THR A 261 -13.19 -11.06 30.72
CA THR A 261 -14.30 -11.82 30.11
C THR A 261 -13.86 -12.45 28.81
N SER A 262 -13.78 -11.64 27.76
CA SER A 262 -13.24 -11.98 26.44
C SER A 262 -13.14 -10.70 25.62
N CYS A 263 -11.97 -10.44 25.06
CA CYS A 263 -11.81 -9.38 24.06
C CYS A 263 -12.28 -9.86 22.69
N SER A 264 -12.67 -8.92 21.83
CA SER A 264 -12.90 -9.24 20.41
C SER A 264 -11.65 -9.89 19.83
N TRP A 265 -11.81 -10.77 18.84
CA TRP A 265 -10.68 -11.46 18.20
C TRP A 265 -9.64 -10.50 17.59
N MET A 266 -10.01 -9.24 17.33
CA MET A 266 -9.10 -8.19 16.84
C MET A 266 -8.46 -7.35 17.96
N ASP A 267 -9.00 -7.41 19.18
CA ASP A 267 -8.66 -6.47 20.25
C ASP A 267 -7.75 -7.12 21.31
N CYS A 268 -6.80 -6.33 21.83
CA CYS A 268 -6.01 -6.62 23.02
C CYS A 268 -5.37 -8.02 22.99
N TRP A 269 -4.64 -8.34 21.93
CA TRP A 269 -4.02 -9.67 21.80
C TRP A 269 -3.06 -9.99 22.93
N SER A 270 -3.01 -11.27 23.32
CA SER A 270 -2.09 -11.76 24.33
C SER A 270 -0.64 -11.65 23.87
N LYS A 271 0.30 -11.62 24.83
CA LYS A 271 1.75 -11.71 24.52
C LYS A 271 2.06 -12.93 23.65
N GLU A 272 1.51 -14.09 24.00
CA GLU A 272 1.67 -15.34 23.26
C GLU A 272 1.19 -15.21 21.81
N HIS A 273 -0.03 -14.72 21.60
CA HIS A 273 -0.58 -14.52 20.26
C HIS A 273 0.24 -13.52 19.44
N SER A 274 0.68 -12.43 20.08
CA SER A 274 1.51 -11.40 19.43
C SER A 274 2.86 -11.91 18.94
N LEU A 275 3.37 -13.01 19.52
CA LEU A 275 4.63 -13.67 19.18
C LEU A 275 4.47 -14.74 18.10
N GLU A 276 3.25 -15.09 17.69
CA GLU A 276 3.02 -16.04 16.60
C GLU A 276 3.58 -15.51 15.27
N THR A 277 4.00 -16.43 14.39
CA THR A 277 4.77 -16.11 13.17
C THR A 277 4.19 -16.71 11.89
N TRP A 278 2.98 -17.28 11.99
CA TRP A 278 2.30 -18.01 10.91
C TRP A 278 1.75 -17.13 9.79
N ARG A 279 1.67 -15.82 10.00
CA ARG A 279 1.08 -14.90 9.03
C ARG A 279 2.10 -14.49 7.97
N ALA A 280 2.05 -15.17 6.83
CA ALA A 280 2.93 -14.93 5.68
C ALA A 280 2.88 -13.48 5.16
N TYR A 281 1.76 -12.76 5.34
CA TYR A 281 1.60 -11.36 4.95
C TYR A 281 2.60 -10.40 5.61
N ASN A 282 3.18 -10.76 6.76
CA ASN A 282 4.10 -9.87 7.47
C ASN A 282 5.52 -9.85 6.86
N TYR A 283 5.91 -10.90 6.14
CA TYR A 283 7.27 -11.08 5.62
C TYR A 283 7.64 -10.18 4.43
N PRO A 284 6.75 -9.92 3.45
CA PRO A 284 7.02 -8.97 2.37
C PRO A 284 7.40 -7.57 2.89
N HIS A 285 6.78 -7.10 3.97
CA HIS A 285 7.03 -5.78 4.54
C HIS A 285 8.46 -5.65 5.06
N VAL A 286 8.90 -6.61 5.88
CA VAL A 286 10.27 -6.66 6.42
C VAL A 286 11.29 -6.87 5.30
N THR A 287 10.97 -7.75 4.33
CA THR A 287 11.81 -7.96 3.13
C THR A 287 12.00 -6.65 2.36
N THR A 288 10.95 -5.84 2.23
CA THR A 288 11.00 -4.54 1.54
C THR A 288 11.93 -3.55 2.21
N VAL A 289 11.91 -3.47 3.55
CA VAL A 289 12.82 -2.59 4.30
C VAL A 289 14.28 -2.97 4.04
N TYR A 290 14.62 -4.26 4.15
CA TYR A 290 15.97 -4.73 3.87
C TYR A 290 16.39 -4.56 2.41
N TRP A 291 15.50 -4.91 1.47
CA TRP A 291 15.79 -4.76 0.05
C TRP A 291 16.02 -3.29 -0.32
N ALA A 292 15.25 -2.36 0.25
CA ALA A 292 15.47 -0.93 0.03
C ALA A 292 16.85 -0.48 0.54
N LEU A 293 17.23 -0.87 1.77
CA LEU A 293 18.56 -0.57 2.33
C LEU A 293 19.70 -1.21 1.54
N TYR A 294 19.51 -2.42 1.02
CA TYR A 294 20.46 -3.04 0.08
C TYR A 294 20.68 -2.15 -1.14
N ARG A 295 19.60 -1.71 -1.81
CA ARG A 295 19.69 -0.87 -3.02
C ARG A 295 20.41 0.45 -2.72
N LEU A 296 20.09 1.08 -1.59
CA LEU A 296 20.71 2.33 -1.13
C LEU A 296 22.21 2.17 -0.83
N GLY A 297 22.61 1.05 -0.23
CA GLY A 297 24.02 0.76 0.05
C GLY A 297 24.80 0.34 -1.19
N ARG A 298 24.14 -0.26 -2.18
CA ARG A 298 24.78 -0.88 -3.36
C ARG A 298 24.96 0.05 -4.55
N TYR A 299 24.01 0.94 -4.80
CA TYR A 299 23.91 1.69 -6.06
C TYR A 299 24.22 3.19 -5.92
N PHE A 300 24.71 3.63 -4.77
CA PHE A 300 25.13 5.02 -4.52
C PHE A 300 26.62 5.09 -4.19
N THR A 301 27.29 6.18 -4.56
CA THR A 301 28.71 6.42 -4.28
C THR A 301 28.90 7.83 -3.70
N PRO A 302 29.32 7.97 -2.42
CA PRO A 302 29.53 6.89 -1.45
C PRO A 302 28.21 6.16 -1.10
N ALA A 303 28.33 4.97 -0.51
CA ALA A 303 27.17 4.22 -0.04
C ALA A 303 26.36 5.04 0.98
N LEU A 304 25.03 5.02 0.88
CA LEU A 304 24.17 5.79 1.76
C LEU A 304 23.89 5.09 3.11
N THR A 305 24.03 3.76 3.16
CA THR A 305 23.94 2.98 4.40
C THR A 305 25.26 3.02 5.16
N ARG A 306 25.22 3.25 6.47
CA ARG A 306 26.40 3.46 7.33
C ARG A 306 26.56 2.42 8.44
N ARG A 307 25.48 1.74 8.87
CA ARG A 307 25.53 0.77 9.98
C ARG A 307 25.94 -0.61 9.53
N ARG A 308 25.48 -1.06 8.36
CA ARG A 308 25.80 -2.37 7.79
C ARG A 308 26.14 -2.24 6.29
N PRO A 309 26.97 -3.14 5.74
CA PRO A 309 27.24 -3.15 4.30
C PRO A 309 26.03 -3.68 3.52
N TRP A 310 25.93 -3.34 2.23
CA TRP A 310 24.78 -3.73 1.39
C TRP A 310 24.57 -5.25 1.32
N GLN A 311 25.64 -6.05 1.42
CA GLN A 311 25.57 -7.51 1.42
C GLN A 311 24.77 -8.02 2.61
N TRP A 312 24.94 -7.39 3.78
CA TRP A 312 24.20 -7.78 4.98
C TRP A 312 22.70 -7.54 4.79
N TYR A 313 22.33 -6.39 4.21
CA TYR A 313 20.92 -6.08 3.90
C TYR A 313 20.33 -7.03 2.85
N LEU A 314 21.08 -7.37 1.79
CA LEU A 314 20.62 -8.35 0.79
C LEU A 314 20.42 -9.74 1.41
N GLN A 315 21.36 -10.16 2.27
CA GLN A 315 21.25 -11.43 2.99
C GLN A 315 20.04 -11.45 3.91
N ARG A 316 19.76 -10.36 4.64
CA ARG A 316 18.57 -10.27 5.50
C ARG A 316 17.27 -10.26 4.70
N ALA A 317 17.23 -9.57 3.55
CA ALA A 317 16.08 -9.61 2.66
C ALA A 317 15.80 -11.05 2.19
N HIS A 318 16.83 -11.76 1.73
CA HIS A 318 16.72 -13.19 1.36
C HIS A 318 16.30 -14.08 2.52
N ALA A 319 16.96 -13.96 3.68
CA ALA A 319 16.64 -14.80 4.83
C ALA A 319 15.21 -14.60 5.32
N THR A 320 14.71 -13.36 5.33
CA THR A 320 13.32 -13.03 5.63
C THR A 320 12.35 -13.63 4.62
N ALA A 321 12.64 -13.49 3.32
CA ALA A 321 11.84 -14.10 2.26
C ALA A 321 11.81 -15.63 2.37
N MET A 322 12.90 -16.25 2.82
CA MET A 322 12.98 -17.69 3.04
C MET A 322 12.25 -18.14 4.32
N ALA A 323 12.29 -17.33 5.37
CA ALA A 323 11.61 -17.59 6.64
C ALA A 323 10.08 -17.65 6.49
N LEU A 324 9.51 -16.88 5.56
CA LEU A 324 8.10 -16.95 5.20
C LEU A 324 7.63 -18.39 5.00
N TRP A 325 8.43 -19.21 4.32
CA TRP A 325 8.08 -20.59 3.98
C TRP A 325 8.18 -21.54 5.15
N LYS A 326 9.13 -21.31 6.04
CA LYS A 326 9.35 -22.11 7.23
C LYS A 326 8.29 -21.82 8.29
N HIS A 327 7.89 -20.55 8.42
CA HIS A 327 7.06 -20.07 9.52
C HIS A 327 5.63 -19.74 9.08
N GLY A 328 5.45 -19.14 7.90
CA GLY A 328 4.15 -18.75 7.32
C GLY A 328 3.29 -19.89 6.78
N GLY A 329 3.82 -21.12 6.84
CA GLY A 329 3.12 -22.37 6.57
C GLY A 329 3.37 -22.97 5.19
N ASP A 330 2.96 -24.23 5.04
CA ASP A 330 3.04 -24.95 3.77
C ASP A 330 1.85 -24.56 2.84
N PRO A 331 2.10 -24.10 1.60
CA PRO A 331 1.05 -23.67 0.68
C PRO A 331 0.00 -24.73 0.30
N TRP A 332 0.33 -26.02 0.37
CA TRP A 332 -0.58 -27.11 -0.01
C TRP A 332 -1.46 -27.55 1.16
N THR A 333 -0.87 -27.67 2.34
CA THR A 333 -1.53 -28.19 3.54
C THR A 333 -2.10 -27.09 4.43
N LYS A 334 -1.70 -25.84 4.17
CA LYS A 334 -2.00 -24.65 4.96
C LYS A 334 -1.57 -24.77 6.42
N LYS A 335 -0.64 -25.67 6.77
CA LYS A 335 -0.22 -25.87 8.17
C LYS A 335 0.94 -24.94 8.52
N ALA A 336 0.83 -24.25 9.67
CA ALA A 336 1.92 -23.51 10.31
C ALA A 336 1.87 -23.76 11.82
N GLY A 337 2.84 -24.50 12.38
CA GLY A 337 2.77 -24.95 13.77
C GLY A 337 1.47 -25.74 14.04
N ASN A 338 0.71 -25.31 15.05
CA ASN A 338 -0.60 -25.87 15.41
C ASN A 338 -1.79 -25.19 14.71
N GLY A 339 -1.55 -24.22 13.82
CA GLY A 339 -2.55 -23.39 13.16
C GLY A 339 -2.56 -23.48 11.64
N ILE A 340 -3.33 -22.57 11.01
CA ILE A 340 -3.45 -22.45 9.57
C ILE A 340 -2.58 -21.28 9.08
N GLY A 341 -1.50 -21.59 8.36
CA GLY A 341 -0.65 -20.58 7.72
C GLY A 341 -1.34 -19.89 6.54
N THR A 342 -0.74 -18.79 6.08
CA THR A 342 -1.28 -17.98 4.96
C THR A 342 -0.41 -17.98 3.71
N ALA A 343 0.66 -18.77 3.67
CA ALA A 343 1.57 -18.84 2.53
C ALA A 343 0.93 -19.35 1.22
N GLN A 344 -0.23 -20.00 1.26
CA GLN A 344 -0.97 -20.42 0.05
C GLN A 344 -1.54 -19.24 -0.75
N TRP A 345 -1.80 -18.11 -0.11
CA TRP A 345 -2.42 -16.96 -0.76
C TRP A 345 -1.37 -16.13 -1.48
N GLY A 346 -1.79 -15.33 -2.47
CA GLY A 346 -0.97 -14.21 -2.94
C GLY A 346 -0.89 -13.16 -1.83
N LEU A 347 0.27 -12.55 -1.66
CA LEU A 347 0.55 -11.61 -0.58
C LEU A 347 0.61 -10.19 -1.09
N MET A 348 0.21 -9.25 -0.25
CA MET A 348 0.43 -7.83 -0.51
C MET A 348 1.92 -7.49 -0.46
N VAL A 349 2.34 -6.57 -1.34
CA VAL A 349 3.76 -6.19 -1.50
C VAL A 349 4.62 -7.39 -1.95
N GLY A 350 3.99 -8.46 -2.48
CA GLY A 350 4.69 -9.69 -2.82
C GLY A 350 5.59 -9.57 -4.06
N SER A 351 5.42 -8.53 -4.89
CA SER A 351 6.38 -8.24 -5.98
C SER A 351 7.81 -8.00 -5.48
N VAL A 352 8.00 -7.64 -4.20
CA VAL A 352 9.35 -7.50 -3.62
C VAL A 352 10.16 -8.79 -3.75
N PHE A 353 9.53 -9.96 -3.71
CA PHE A 353 10.23 -11.23 -3.85
C PHE A 353 10.76 -11.43 -5.27
N GLU A 354 10.07 -10.93 -6.30
CA GLU A 354 10.56 -10.93 -7.68
C GLU A 354 11.74 -9.96 -7.82
N LEU A 355 11.61 -8.74 -7.27
CA LEU A 355 12.67 -7.74 -7.29
C LEU A 355 13.94 -8.26 -6.60
N LEU A 356 13.76 -8.91 -5.43
CA LEU A 356 14.83 -9.57 -4.68
C LEU A 356 15.45 -10.71 -5.48
N LEU A 357 14.65 -11.60 -6.09
CA LEU A 357 15.17 -12.69 -6.92
C LEU A 357 16.02 -12.15 -8.07
N THR A 358 15.54 -11.11 -8.75
CA THR A 358 16.25 -10.45 -9.83
C THR A 358 17.57 -9.83 -9.35
N ASP A 359 17.60 -9.22 -8.17
CA ASP A 359 18.82 -8.68 -7.58
C ASP A 359 19.79 -9.78 -7.10
N LEU A 360 19.31 -10.90 -6.55
CA LEU A 360 20.17 -12.03 -6.17
C LEU A 360 20.91 -12.61 -7.38
N TRP A 361 20.22 -12.77 -8.52
CA TRP A 361 20.87 -13.16 -9.77
C TRP A 361 21.88 -12.11 -10.24
N ARG A 362 21.53 -10.82 -10.16
CA ARG A 362 22.39 -9.71 -10.57
C ARG A 362 23.69 -9.64 -9.77
N GLU A 363 23.63 -9.86 -8.46
CA GLU A 363 24.80 -9.86 -7.59
C GLU A 363 25.57 -11.19 -7.59
N GLY A 364 25.15 -12.17 -8.41
CA GLY A 364 25.82 -13.47 -8.55
C GLY A 364 25.54 -14.46 -7.40
N TRP A 365 24.56 -14.19 -6.54
CA TRP A 365 24.17 -15.03 -5.41
C TRP A 365 23.28 -16.19 -5.87
N SER A 366 23.83 -17.01 -6.78
CA SER A 366 23.07 -17.99 -7.56
C SER A 366 22.40 -19.06 -6.71
N GLU A 367 23.03 -19.51 -5.62
CA GLU A 367 22.45 -20.50 -4.71
C GLU A 367 21.23 -19.94 -3.97
N ALA A 368 21.33 -18.70 -3.45
CA ALA A 368 20.23 -18.01 -2.79
C ALA A 368 19.09 -17.71 -3.78
N ALA A 369 19.43 -17.27 -5.00
CA ALA A 369 18.46 -17.04 -6.06
C ALA A 369 17.71 -18.33 -6.45
N ALA A 370 18.43 -19.44 -6.60
CA ALA A 370 17.84 -20.74 -6.89
C ALA A 370 16.90 -21.21 -5.78
N ALA A 371 17.29 -21.06 -4.51
CA ALA A 371 16.45 -21.42 -3.37
C ALA A 371 15.15 -20.61 -3.30
N LEU A 372 15.23 -19.29 -3.51
CA LEU A 372 14.04 -18.42 -3.55
C LEU A 372 13.14 -18.76 -4.73
N GLN A 373 13.72 -18.98 -5.92
CA GLN A 373 12.98 -19.36 -7.11
C GLN A 373 12.25 -20.69 -6.92
N GLU A 374 12.93 -21.73 -6.44
CA GLU A 374 12.31 -23.03 -6.17
C GLU A 374 11.09 -22.88 -5.26
N THR A 375 11.22 -22.04 -4.24
CA THR A 375 10.14 -21.88 -3.28
C THR A 375 8.94 -21.13 -3.86
N VAL A 376 9.18 -20.05 -4.61
CA VAL A 376 8.13 -19.33 -5.34
C VAL A 376 7.40 -20.26 -6.34
N GLU A 377 8.15 -21.09 -7.06
CA GLU A 377 7.56 -22.06 -8.00
C GLU A 377 6.64 -23.06 -7.30
N LYS A 378 6.89 -23.41 -6.02
CA LYS A 378 5.96 -24.23 -5.22
C LYS A 378 4.62 -23.54 -5.01
N ARG A 379 4.60 -22.24 -4.68
CA ARG A 379 3.36 -21.45 -4.55
C ARG A 379 2.64 -21.28 -5.87
N MET A 380 3.39 -21.00 -6.92
CA MET A 380 2.81 -20.90 -8.25
C MET A 380 2.09 -22.19 -8.65
N ARG A 381 2.65 -23.37 -8.33
CA ARG A 381 1.95 -24.63 -8.58
C ARG A 381 0.60 -24.69 -7.86
N VAL A 382 0.50 -24.21 -6.62
CA VAL A 382 -0.80 -24.13 -5.92
C VAL A 382 -1.78 -23.24 -6.68
N TRP A 383 -1.37 -22.02 -7.07
CA TRP A 383 -2.23 -21.08 -7.78
C TRP A 383 -2.68 -21.60 -9.14
N MET A 384 -1.80 -22.30 -9.86
CA MET A 384 -2.10 -22.91 -11.16
C MET A 384 -3.11 -24.05 -11.09
N HIS A 385 -3.34 -24.65 -9.92
CA HIS A 385 -4.40 -25.65 -9.71
C HIS A 385 -5.73 -25.03 -9.28
N MET A 386 -5.78 -23.72 -9.03
CA MET A 386 -6.98 -23.01 -8.61
C MET A 386 -7.60 -22.29 -9.80
N PRO A 387 -8.92 -22.40 -10.04
CA PRO A 387 -9.59 -21.63 -11.09
C PRO A 387 -9.56 -20.12 -10.81
N PHE A 388 -9.54 -19.74 -9.52
CA PHE A 388 -9.48 -18.36 -9.05
C PHE A 388 -8.50 -18.27 -7.86
N PRO A 389 -7.19 -18.11 -8.10
CA PRO A 389 -6.16 -18.12 -7.04
C PRO A 389 -6.13 -16.86 -6.16
N TYR A 390 -7.22 -16.09 -6.11
CA TYR A 390 -7.28 -14.74 -5.52
C TYR A 390 -7.85 -14.72 -4.09
N GLY A 391 -7.85 -15.87 -3.41
CA GLY A 391 -8.34 -15.97 -2.03
C GLY A 391 -7.47 -15.20 -1.04
N SER A 392 -8.08 -14.83 0.09
CA SER A 392 -7.46 -14.10 1.20
C SER A 392 -8.14 -14.51 2.52
N GLU A 393 -7.71 -13.91 3.63
CA GLU A 393 -8.36 -13.99 4.94
C GLU A 393 -9.74 -13.30 4.94
N PHE A 394 -9.97 -12.40 3.98
CA PHE A 394 -11.23 -11.66 3.81
C PHE A 394 -11.93 -12.00 2.50
N ALA A 395 -13.26 -11.93 2.51
CA ALA A 395 -14.08 -12.02 1.30
C ALA A 395 -13.98 -10.73 0.47
N TRP A 396 -13.98 -10.87 -0.87
CA TRP A 396 -13.89 -9.75 -1.83
C TRP A 396 -12.64 -8.88 -1.63
N ASP A 397 -11.49 -9.53 -1.61
CA ASP A 397 -10.19 -8.91 -1.44
C ASP A 397 -9.36 -8.94 -2.73
N SER A 398 -8.49 -7.95 -2.90
CA SER A 398 -7.54 -7.84 -4.02
C SER A 398 -6.09 -8.09 -3.61
N THR A 399 -5.82 -8.33 -2.32
CA THR A 399 -4.48 -8.49 -1.71
C THR A 399 -3.51 -9.30 -2.56
N GLY A 400 -3.89 -10.52 -2.98
CA GLY A 400 -2.96 -11.42 -3.67
C GLY A 400 -2.77 -11.19 -5.18
N HIS A 401 -3.54 -10.31 -5.81
CA HIS A 401 -3.50 -10.16 -7.27
C HIS A 401 -2.16 -9.62 -7.77
N GLU A 402 -1.52 -8.72 -7.00
CA GLU A 402 -0.25 -8.10 -7.37
C GLU A 402 0.87 -9.13 -7.47
N GLU A 403 1.04 -9.96 -6.44
CA GLU A 403 2.08 -10.99 -6.43
C GLU A 403 1.82 -12.06 -7.48
N ILE A 404 0.58 -12.56 -7.56
CA ILE A 404 0.21 -13.60 -8.54
C ILE A 404 0.50 -13.10 -9.95
N HIS A 405 0.02 -11.90 -10.30
CA HIS A 405 0.28 -11.31 -11.60
C HIS A 405 1.79 -11.19 -11.88
N THR A 406 2.55 -10.70 -10.90
CA THR A 406 4.01 -10.52 -11.01
C THR A 406 4.71 -11.82 -11.38
N TRP A 407 4.39 -12.91 -10.69
CA TRP A 407 4.99 -14.21 -10.97
C TRP A 407 4.52 -14.82 -12.28
N MET A 408 3.24 -14.70 -12.62
CA MET A 408 2.73 -15.18 -13.90
C MET A 408 3.45 -14.50 -15.07
N VAL A 409 3.70 -13.19 -14.99
CA VAL A 409 4.52 -12.48 -15.98
C VAL A 409 5.96 -13.00 -15.98
N ARG A 410 6.59 -13.10 -14.81
CA ARG A 410 8.01 -13.51 -14.68
C ARG A 410 8.32 -14.86 -15.31
N PHE A 411 7.39 -15.80 -15.21
CA PHE A 411 7.52 -17.17 -15.73
C PHE A 411 6.77 -17.43 -17.05
N GLY A 412 6.36 -16.36 -17.75
CA GLY A 412 5.77 -16.46 -19.10
C GLY A 412 4.35 -17.05 -19.16
N LYS A 413 3.61 -17.05 -18.04
CA LYS A 413 2.21 -17.48 -17.94
C LYS A 413 1.26 -16.32 -18.30
N LEU A 414 1.37 -15.84 -19.53
CA LEU A 414 0.72 -14.60 -19.96
C LEU A 414 -0.81 -14.67 -20.00
N SER A 415 -1.39 -15.85 -20.24
CA SER A 415 -2.84 -16.07 -20.17
C SER A 415 -3.39 -15.86 -18.76
N GLU A 416 -2.70 -16.40 -17.77
CA GLU A 416 -3.05 -16.34 -16.35
C GLU A 416 -2.79 -14.93 -15.80
N ALA A 417 -1.67 -14.31 -16.19
CA ALA A 417 -1.42 -12.89 -15.91
C ALA A 417 -2.54 -12.00 -16.46
N LYS A 418 -2.98 -12.26 -17.71
CA LYS A 418 -4.11 -11.54 -18.31
C LYS A 418 -5.39 -11.78 -17.50
N GLN A 419 -5.66 -13.01 -17.07
CA GLN A 419 -6.83 -13.31 -16.23
C GLN A 419 -6.80 -12.54 -14.90
N THR A 420 -5.64 -12.43 -14.25
CA THR A 420 -5.49 -11.63 -13.02
C THR A 420 -5.75 -10.15 -13.27
N LYS A 421 -5.24 -9.60 -14.37
CA LYS A 421 -5.51 -8.23 -14.78
C LYS A 421 -6.99 -8.01 -15.07
N ASP A 422 -7.59 -8.89 -15.87
CA ASP A 422 -9.02 -8.81 -16.24
C ASP A 422 -9.89 -8.86 -14.97
N ALA A 423 -9.57 -9.74 -14.01
CA ALA A 423 -10.24 -9.82 -12.72
C ALA A 423 -10.16 -8.50 -11.94
N VAL A 424 -8.96 -7.92 -11.75
CA VAL A 424 -8.80 -6.61 -11.09
C VAL A 424 -9.60 -5.52 -11.81
N THR A 425 -9.50 -5.45 -13.13
CA THR A 425 -10.16 -4.38 -13.90
C THR A 425 -11.68 -4.48 -13.88
N ALA A 426 -12.25 -5.67 -13.67
CA ALA A 426 -13.70 -5.87 -13.59
C ALA A 426 -14.35 -5.14 -12.39
N TYR A 427 -13.59 -4.84 -11.34
CA TYR A 427 -14.09 -4.11 -10.17
C TYR A 427 -13.34 -2.79 -9.92
N VAL A 428 -12.54 -2.32 -10.89
CA VAL A 428 -11.92 -1.00 -10.89
C VAL A 428 -12.81 -0.02 -11.66
N SER A 429 -13.13 1.12 -11.06
CA SER A 429 -13.94 2.13 -11.73
C SER A 429 -13.12 2.94 -12.73
N ALA A 430 -13.70 3.18 -13.91
CA ALA A 430 -13.20 4.12 -14.91
C ALA A 430 -13.98 5.46 -14.89
N SER A 431 -14.76 5.72 -13.84
CA SER A 431 -15.48 6.99 -13.69
C SER A 431 -14.50 8.17 -13.72
N PRO A 432 -14.82 9.29 -14.41
CA PRO A 432 -13.94 10.44 -14.54
C PRO A 432 -13.91 11.28 -13.25
N HIS A 433 -13.47 10.66 -12.16
CA HIS A 433 -13.47 11.20 -10.82
C HIS A 433 -12.22 10.78 -10.06
N TRP A 434 -11.46 11.74 -9.53
CA TRP A 434 -10.17 11.53 -8.87
C TRP A 434 -10.19 10.45 -7.76
N ALA A 435 -11.27 10.35 -6.98
CA ALA A 435 -11.38 9.35 -5.91
C ALA A 435 -11.74 7.92 -6.39
N TYR A 436 -12.35 7.79 -7.57
CA TYR A 436 -12.91 6.50 -8.03
C TYR A 436 -12.15 5.92 -9.23
N CYS A 437 -11.59 6.78 -10.10
CA CYS A 437 -10.87 6.35 -11.29
C CYS A 437 -9.63 5.54 -10.89
N GLY A 438 -9.54 4.30 -11.38
CA GLY A 438 -8.44 3.40 -11.03
C GLY A 438 -8.55 2.77 -9.63
N SER A 439 -9.58 3.14 -8.85
CA SER A 439 -9.83 2.56 -7.53
C SER A 439 -10.64 1.26 -7.67
N ALA A 440 -10.03 0.15 -7.23
CA ALA A 440 -10.74 -1.10 -7.03
C ALA A 440 -11.80 -0.94 -5.93
N ARG A 441 -13.01 -1.45 -6.17
CA ARG A 441 -14.03 -1.55 -5.12
C ARG A 441 -13.54 -2.51 -4.03
N ARG A 442 -13.36 -1.99 -2.82
CA ARG A 442 -12.90 -2.74 -1.64
C ARG A 442 -13.86 -2.56 -0.48
N TRP A 443 -13.93 -3.56 0.39
CA TRP A 443 -14.73 -3.56 1.61
C TRP A 443 -13.86 -3.89 2.83
N GLY A 444 -14.29 -3.52 4.03
CA GLY A 444 -13.63 -3.91 5.28
C GLY A 444 -12.40 -3.08 5.68
N GLY A 445 -11.63 -2.56 4.72
CA GLY A 445 -10.39 -1.82 5.03
C GLY A 445 -10.56 -0.66 6.01
N PHE A 446 -11.67 0.09 5.93
CA PHE A 446 -11.96 1.17 6.89
C PHE A 446 -12.29 0.63 8.30
N THR A 447 -12.97 -0.50 8.41
CA THR A 447 -13.29 -1.15 9.68
C THR A 447 -12.06 -1.79 10.33
N ILE A 448 -11.11 -2.28 9.53
CA ILE A 448 -9.93 -2.99 10.03
C ILE A 448 -8.80 -2.02 10.35
N ASN A 449 -8.60 -0.99 9.51
CA ASN A 449 -7.41 -0.14 9.52
C ASN A 449 -7.72 1.37 9.66
N GLY A 450 -9.00 1.76 9.71
CA GLY A 450 -9.42 3.15 9.88
C GLY A 450 -9.79 3.50 11.32
N ASP A 451 -9.69 4.80 11.63
CA ASP A 451 -10.34 5.38 12.80
C ASP A 451 -11.84 5.53 12.49
N THR A 452 -12.65 4.64 13.06
CA THR A 452 -14.11 4.66 12.96
C THR A 452 -14.66 5.21 14.28
N PRO A 453 -15.27 6.41 14.31
CA PRO A 453 -15.88 6.95 15.52
C PRO A 453 -17.00 6.07 16.08
#